data_AF-A0AA50Q9S9-F1
#
_entry.id   AF-A0AA50Q9S9-F1
#
_cell.length_a   1.000
_cell.length_b   1.000
_cell.length_c   1.000
_cell.angle_alpha   90.00
_cell.angle_beta   90.00
_cell.angle_gamma   90.00
#
_symmetry.space_group_name_H-M   'P 1'
#
loop_
_entity.id
_entity.type
_entity.pdbx_description
1 polymer ?
#
loop_
_entity_poly.entity_id
_entity_poly.type
_entity_poly.pdbx_seq_one_letter_code
_entity_poly.pdbx_strand_id
1 'polypeptide(L)' 'MEKKNNYIIEQINILNKKIKNLKIHFLINKKDQHSRIGLSKKIMYRKKILKYFKNNNFKKYTKFFKKNTY' A
#
# COMPACT_ATOMS: atom_id res chain seq x y z
N MET A 1 -0.96 8.76 -20.72
CA MET A 1 -0.17 8.78 -19.46
C MET A 1 -1.04 8.83 -18.18
N GLU A 2 -2.26 9.38 -18.19
CA GLU A 2 -3.06 9.50 -16.96
C GLU A 2 -3.70 8.20 -16.45
N LYS A 3 -4.14 7.29 -17.35
CA LYS A 3 -4.74 6.00 -16.97
C LYS A 3 -3.82 5.14 -16.07
N LYS A 4 -2.52 5.13 -16.35
CA LYS A 4 -1.51 4.35 -15.60
C LYS A 4 -1.33 4.88 -14.17
N ASN A 5 -1.42 6.20 -13.98
CA ASN A 5 -1.33 6.83 -12.66
C ASN A 5 -2.57 6.55 -11.80
N ASN A 6 -3.76 6.50 -12.41
CA ASN A 6 -4.99 6.16 -11.69
C ASN A 6 -4.97 4.69 -11.23
N TYR A 7 -4.53 3.78 -12.09
CA TYR A 7 -4.36 2.37 -11.73
C TYR A 7 -3.41 2.18 -10.54
N ILE A 8 -2.29 2.92 -10.51
CA ILE A 8 -1.34 2.91 -9.39
C ILE A 8 -2.00 3.36 -8.08
N ILE A 9 -2.81 4.42 -8.13
CA ILE A 9 -3.55 4.92 -6.97
C ILE A 9 -4.53 3.86 -6.45
N GLU A 10 -5.29 3.22 -7.34
CA GLU A 10 -6.21 2.13 -7.00
C GLU A 10 -5.48 0.94 -6.37
N GLN A 11 -4.35 0.52 -6.94
CA GLN A 11 -3.53 -0.54 -6.37
C GLN A 11 -3.07 -0.22 -4.95
N ILE A 12 -2.61 1.01 -4.70
CA ILE A 12 -2.17 1.41 -3.35
C ILE A 12 -3.36 1.40 -2.38
N ASN A 13 -4.55 1.85 -2.79
CA ASN A 13 -5.75 1.81 -1.95
C ASN A 13 -6.14 0.37 -1.59
N ILE A 14 -6.13 -0.54 -2.56
CA ILE A 14 -6.42 -1.96 -2.34
C ILE A 14 -5.40 -2.59 -1.38
N LEU A 15 -4.11 -2.30 -1.57
CA LEU A 15 -3.05 -2.78 -0.68
C LEU A 15 -3.21 -2.24 0.74
N ASN A 16 -3.55 -0.95 0.89
CA ASN A 16 -3.79 -0.34 2.19
C ASN A 16 -4.97 -0.99 2.92
N LYS A 17 -6.10 -1.23 2.23
CA LYS A 17 -7.25 -1.93 2.81
C LYS A 17 -6.87 -3.34 3.27
N LYS A 18 -6.13 -4.09 2.45
CA LYS A 18 -5.64 -5.43 2.80
C LYS A 18 -4.69 -5.41 4.01
N ILE A 19 -3.79 -4.43 4.09
CA ILE A 19 -2.86 -4.27 5.22
C ILE A 19 -3.63 -3.96 6.52
N LYS A 20 -4.62 -3.05 6.49
CA LYS A 20 -5.46 -2.74 7.65
C LYS A 20 -6.22 -3.97 8.14
N ASN A 21 -6.83 -4.74 7.24
CA ASN A 21 -7.52 -5.98 7.60
C ASN A 21 -6.59 -7.04 8.18
N LEU A 22 -5.42 -7.24 7.57
CA LEU A 22 -4.43 -8.21 8.08
C LEU A 22 -3.86 -7.81 9.43
N LYS A 23 -3.73 -6.51 9.71
CA LYS A 23 -3.30 -6.02 11.04
C LYS A 23 -4.26 -6.48 12.14
N ILE A 24 -5.57 -6.46 11.89
CA ILE A 24 -6.59 -6.96 12.83
C ILE A 24 -6.51 -8.48 12.95
N HIS A 25 -6.35 -9.21 11.83
CA HIS A 25 -6.16 -10.66 11.82
C HIS A 25 -5.02 -11.12 12.73
N PHE A 26 -3.89 -10.40 12.74
CA PHE A 26 -2.73 -10.74 13.57
C PHE A 26 -2.90 -10.47 15.07
N LEU A 27 -3.89 -9.68 15.49
CA LEU A 27 -4.21 -9.50 16.90
C LEU A 27 -4.79 -10.79 17.49
N ILE A 28 -5.61 -11.50 16.69
CA ILE A 28 -6.21 -12.79 17.03
C ILE A 28 -5.21 -13.92 16.77
N ASN A 29 -4.59 -13.93 15.58
CA ASN A 29 -3.72 -15.00 15.11
C ASN A 29 -2.23 -14.66 15.28
N LYS A 30 -1.76 -14.56 16.52
CA LYS A 30 -0.39 -14.11 16.84
C LYS A 30 0.72 -15.03 16.28
N LYS A 31 0.44 -16.33 16.13
CA LYS A 31 1.39 -17.35 15.66
C LYS A 31 1.47 -17.49 14.13
N ASP A 32 0.63 -16.78 13.37
CA ASP A 32 0.62 -16.88 11.90
C ASP A 32 1.81 -16.13 11.27
N GLN A 33 2.94 -16.83 11.11
CA GLN A 33 4.17 -16.27 10.56
C GLN A 33 4.14 -16.18 9.02
N HIS A 34 3.53 -17.15 8.33
CA HIS A 34 3.48 -17.16 6.87
C HIS A 34 2.69 -15.98 6.31
N SER A 35 1.54 -15.66 6.93
CA SER A 35 0.78 -14.48 6.53
C SER A 35 1.52 -13.18 6.85
N ARG A 36 2.34 -13.12 7.93
CA ARG A 36 3.18 -11.95 8.24
C ARG A 36 4.25 -11.72 7.18
N ILE A 37 4.88 -12.80 6.69
CA ILE A 37 5.81 -12.72 5.56
C ILE A 37 5.09 -12.19 4.31
N GLY A 38 3.88 -12.69 4.03
CA GLY A 38 3.03 -12.19 2.94
C GLY A 38 2.67 -10.71 3.10
N LEU A 39 2.36 -10.26 4.32
CA LEU A 39 2.11 -8.86 4.63
C LEU A 39 3.36 -7.99 4.38
N SER A 40 4.53 -8.43 4.84
CA SER A 40 5.80 -7.72 4.62
C SER A 40 6.11 -7.57 3.12
N LYS A 41 5.88 -8.62 2.31
CA LYS A 41 5.98 -8.54 0.84
C LYS A 41 5.03 -7.50 0.25
N LYS A 42 3.77 -7.45 0.71
CA LYS A 42 2.78 -6.44 0.28
C LYS A 42 3.20 -5.02 0.66
N ILE A 43 3.73 -4.83 1.87
CA ILE A 43 4.27 -3.53 2.31
C ILE A 43 5.45 -3.10 1.43
N MET A 44 6.36 -4.03 1.12
CA MET A 44 7.52 -3.75 0.27
C MET A 44 7.10 -3.40 -1.17
N TYR A 45 6.15 -4.13 -1.73
CA TYR A 45 5.58 -3.83 -3.04
C TYR A 45 4.90 -2.44 -3.07
N ARG A 46 4.11 -2.11 -2.04
CA ARG A 46 3.50 -0.78 -1.89
C ARG A 46 4.55 0.33 -1.83
N LYS A 47 5.66 0.12 -1.10
CA LYS A 47 6.79 1.07 -1.06
C LYS A 47 7.42 1.28 -2.44
N LYS A 48 7.62 0.20 -3.22
CA LYS A 48 8.13 0.28 -4.60
C LYS A 48 7.19 1.09 -5.51
N ILE A 49 5.89 0.82 -5.46
CA ILE A 49 4.89 1.56 -6.25
C ILE A 49 4.89 3.05 -5.85
N LEU A 50 4.93 3.37 -4.55
CA LEU A 50 4.96 4.75 -4.08
C LEU A 50 6.21 5.49 -4.55
N LYS A 51 7.37 4.83 -4.61
CA LYS A 51 8.60 5.40 -5.17
C LYS A 51 8.42 5.73 -6.67
N TYR A 52 7.84 4.82 -7.43
CA TYR A 52 7.53 5.05 -8.85
C TYR A 52 6.53 6.21 -9.03
N PHE A 53 5.48 6.24 -8.22
CA PHE A 53 4.47 7.30 -8.27
C PHE A 53 5.04 8.68 -7.93
N LYS A 54 5.92 8.75 -6.92
CA LYS A 54 6.63 9.98 -6.54
C LYS A 54 7.46 10.53 -7.69
N ASN A 55 8.19 9.67 -8.40
CA ASN A 55 9.04 10.06 -9.52
C ASN A 55 8.24 10.54 -10.73
N ASN A 56 7.08 9.92 -10.99
CA ASN A 56 6.23 10.29 -12.12
C ASN A 56 5.40 11.56 -11.91
N ASN A 57 4.84 11.75 -10.70
CA ASN A 57 3.97 12.88 -10.44
C ASN A 57 3.97 13.29 -8.96
N PHE A 58 4.89 14.19 -8.63
CA PHE A 58 5.07 14.67 -7.26
C PHE A 58 3.82 15.35 -6.69
N LYS A 59 3.11 16.19 -7.48
CA LYS A 59 1.89 16.90 -7.05
C LYS A 59 0.76 15.93 -6.68
N LYS A 60 0.53 14.89 -7.50
CA LYS A 60 -0.49 13.86 -7.19
C LYS A 60 -0.02 12.97 -6.02
N TYR A 61 1.28 12.67 -5.90
CA TYR A 61 1.86 11.95 -4.78
C TYR A 61 1.62 12.64 -3.44
N THR A 62 1.94 13.93 -3.31
CA THR A 62 1.78 14.66 -2.03
C THR A 62 0.33 14.70 -1.58
N LYS A 63 -0.61 14.95 -2.50
CA LYS A 63 -2.05 14.91 -2.23
C LYS A 63 -2.53 13.52 -1.80
N PHE A 64 -2.05 12.47 -2.45
CA PHE A 64 -2.40 11.09 -2.14
C PHE A 64 -1.80 10.59 -0.83
N PHE A 65 -0.53 10.93 -0.57
CA PHE A 65 0.19 10.54 0.64
C PHE A 65 -0.50 11.13 1.87
N LYS A 66 -0.82 12.44 1.84
CA LYS A 66 -1.62 13.09 2.90
C LYS A 66 -2.93 12.38 3.18
N LYS A 67 -3.58 11.73 2.23
CA LYS A 67 -4.86 11.01 2.47
C LYS A 67 -4.68 9.64 3.12
N ASN A 68 -3.51 9.01 2.94
CA ASN A 68 -3.28 7.60 3.31
C ASN A 68 -2.38 7.40 4.53
N THR A 69 -1.88 8.48 5.14
CA THR A 69 -1.15 8.46 6.42
C THR A 69 -2.07 8.83 7.57
N TYR A 70 -2.99 7.93 7.94
CA TYR A 70 -3.72 7.90 9.23
C TYR A 70 -4.07 6.44 9.59
#